data_AF-A0A173XTZ7-F1
#
_entry.id   AF-A0A173XTZ7-F1
#
_cell.length_a   1.000
_cell.length_b   1.000
_cell.length_c   1.000
_cell.angle_alpha   90.00
_cell.angle_beta   90.00
_cell.angle_gamma   90.00
#
_symmetry.space_group_name_H-M   'P 1'
#
loop_
_entity.id
_entity.type
_entity.pdbx_description
1 polymer ?
#
loop_
_entity_poly.entity_id
_entity_poly.type
_entity_poly.pdbx_seq_one_letter_code
_entity_poly.pdbx_strand_id
1 'polypeptide(L)'
;MPEKLKSKETIVFENSNILEIDSLIYNFQSMVDNLSNMILEAEITNKKLEESRKLLFKQANYDYLTELPNRQYFIEHAKNTINEFSNNNLYNGKNGIAILFLDLDKFKVVNDTLGHSAGDKLLQIIAKK
;
A
#
# COMPACT_ATOMS: atom_id res chain seq x y z
N MET A 1 0.69 21.01 -8.45
CA MET A 1 1.62 21.14 -9.59
C MET A 1 1.00 22.11 -10.59
N PRO A 2 1.60 23.29 -10.85
CA PRO A 2 1.16 24.21 -11.90
C PRO A 2 1.12 23.49 -13.26
N GLU A 3 0.09 23.71 -14.08
CA GLU A 3 -0.11 22.98 -15.34
C GLU A 3 1.05 23.10 -16.33
N LYS A 4 1.76 24.23 -16.32
CA LYS A 4 2.91 24.50 -17.21
C LYS A 4 4.14 23.62 -16.93
N LEU A 5 4.28 23.06 -15.73
CA LEU A 5 5.33 22.09 -15.41
C LEU A 5 4.96 20.68 -15.89
N LYS A 6 3.68 20.41 -16.14
CA LYS A 6 3.21 19.12 -16.68
C LYS A 6 3.27 19.07 -18.21
N SER A 7 3.19 20.22 -18.89
CA SER A 7 3.04 20.28 -20.35
C SER A 7 4.34 20.08 -21.13
N LYS A 8 5.53 20.08 -20.48
CA LYS A 8 6.85 20.10 -21.15
C LYS A 8 6.95 21.20 -22.24
N GLU A 9 6.16 22.26 -22.13
CA GLU A 9 6.22 23.37 -23.07
C GLU A 9 7.59 24.05 -22.96
N THR A 10 8.32 24.06 -24.08
CA THR A 10 9.62 24.71 -24.16
C THR A 10 9.42 26.22 -24.07
N ILE A 11 9.82 26.82 -22.96
CA ILE A 11 9.77 28.28 -22.80
C ILE A 11 10.94 28.86 -23.61
N VAL A 12 10.63 29.40 -24.77
CA VAL A 12 11.60 30.13 -25.62
C VAL A 12 11.69 31.55 -25.08
N PHE A 13 12.88 31.92 -24.58
CA PHE A 13 13.19 33.30 -24.23
C PHE A 13 13.87 33.97 -25.42
N GLU A 14 13.50 35.21 -25.72
CA GLU A 14 14.15 36.01 -26.75
C GLU A 14 15.56 36.43 -26.27
N ASN A 15 16.55 36.39 -27.16
CA ASN A 15 17.91 36.84 -26.85
C ASN A 15 17.91 38.33 -26.50
N SER A 16 18.59 38.69 -25.41
CA SER A 16 18.76 40.10 -25.03
C SER A 16 19.99 40.69 -25.71
N ASN A 17 20.01 42.01 -25.89
CA ASN A 17 21.22 42.73 -26.30
C ASN A 17 22.23 42.89 -25.12
N ILE A 18 21.90 42.33 -23.95
CA ILE A 18 22.67 42.44 -22.71
C ILE A 18 23.12 41.05 -22.27
N LEU A 19 24.43 40.77 -22.36
CA LEU A 19 25.04 39.47 -22.02
C LEU A 19 24.71 38.96 -20.60
N GLU A 20 24.54 39.89 -19.65
CA GLU A 20 24.17 39.57 -18.27
C GLU A 20 22.74 38.99 -18.18
N ILE A 21 21.83 39.46 -19.03
CA ILE A 21 20.44 38.96 -19.10
C ILE A 21 20.41 37.55 -19.69
N ASP A 22 21.17 37.30 -20.76
CA ASP A 22 21.26 35.96 -21.35
C ASP A 22 21.86 34.94 -20.37
N SER A 23 22.88 35.36 -19.60
CA SER A 23 23.49 34.52 -18.55
C SER A 23 22.50 34.20 -17.42
N LEU A 24 21.67 35.18 -17.03
CA LEU A 24 20.61 34.97 -16.03
C LEU A 24 19.53 34.01 -16.55
N ILE A 25 19.12 34.16 -17.81
CA ILE A 25 18.15 33.26 -18.46
C ILE A 25 18.68 31.83 -18.48
N TYR A 26 19.93 31.63 -18.88
CA TYR A 26 20.55 30.30 -18.90
C TYR A 26 20.60 29.65 -17.51
N ASN A 27 21.00 30.42 -16.49
CA ASN A 27 21.03 29.93 -15.10
C ASN A 27 19.62 29.58 -14.60
N PHE A 28 18.63 30.39 -14.94
CA PHE A 28 17.23 30.14 -14.57
C PHE A 28 16.67 28.89 -15.27
N GLN A 29 16.94 28.71 -16.56
CA GLN A 29 16.57 27.50 -17.29
C GLN A 29 17.20 26.25 -16.66
N SER A 30 18.51 26.31 -16.37
CA SER A 30 19.22 25.22 -15.70
C SER A 30 18.61 24.90 -14.32
N MET A 31 18.21 25.93 -13.56
CA MET A 31 17.52 25.74 -12.28
C MET A 31 16.13 25.10 -12.45
N VAL A 32 15.36 25.51 -13.45
CA VAL A 32 14.03 24.93 -13.76
C VAL A 32 14.14 23.47 -14.15
N ASP A 33 15.13 23.10 -14.96
CA ASP A 33 15.37 21.73 -15.38
C ASP A 33 15.80 20.86 -14.18
N ASN A 34 16.72 21.37 -13.34
CA ASN A 34 17.12 20.70 -12.11
C ASN A 34 15.94 20.49 -11.16
N LEU A 35 15.08 21.49 -10.98
CA LEU A 35 13.86 21.37 -10.16
C LEU A 35 12.90 20.34 -10.74
N SER A 36 12.73 20.31 -12.05
CA SER A 36 11.85 19.35 -12.73
C SER A 36 12.34 17.92 -12.55
N ASN A 37 13.65 17.70 -12.67
CA ASN A 37 14.27 16.39 -12.39
C ASN A 37 14.12 15.99 -10.93
N MET A 38 14.37 16.91 -9.99
CA MET A 38 14.21 16.66 -8.55
C MET A 38 12.77 16.28 -8.19
N ILE A 39 11.78 16.93 -8.80
CA ILE A 39 10.36 16.60 -8.61
C ILE A 39 10.08 15.18 -9.13
N LEU A 40 10.53 14.84 -10.33
CA LEU A 40 10.34 13.52 -10.91
C LEU A 40 10.97 12.42 -10.05
N GLU A 41 12.19 12.65 -9.56
CA GLU A 41 12.88 11.73 -8.65
C GLU A 41 12.13 11.56 -7.34
N ALA A 42 11.59 12.64 -6.77
CA ALA A 42 10.76 12.59 -5.58
C ALA A 42 9.47 11.81 -5.81
N GLU A 43 8.80 11.96 -6.96
CA GLU A 43 7.62 11.18 -7.32
C GLU A 43 7.92 9.68 -7.44
N ILE A 44 9.02 9.32 -8.11
CA ILE A 44 9.46 7.92 -8.23
C ILE A 44 9.79 7.33 -6.85
N THR A 45 10.50 8.10 -6.03
CA THR A 45 10.89 7.68 -4.67
C THR A 45 9.66 7.48 -3.79
N ASN A 46 8.69 8.40 -3.84
CA ASN A 46 7.43 8.28 -3.12
C ASN A 46 6.65 7.05 -3.53
N LYS A 47 6.56 6.75 -4.83
CA LYS A 47 5.90 5.54 -5.34
C LYS A 47 6.55 4.26 -4.79
N LYS A 48 7.89 4.17 -4.86
CA LYS A 48 8.64 3.03 -4.30
C LYS A 48 8.42 2.88 -2.79
N LEU A 49 8.37 3.99 -2.08
CA LEU A 49 8.11 3.99 -0.64
C LEU A 49 6.70 3.48 -0.32
N GLU A 50 5.70 3.88 -1.09
CA GLU A 50 4.32 3.39 -0.94
C GLU A 50 4.22 1.89 -1.20
N GLU A 51 4.84 1.39 -2.26
CA GLU A 51 4.90 -0.03 -2.59
C GLU A 51 5.60 -0.84 -1.49
N SER A 52 6.72 -0.35 -0.98
CA SER A 52 7.45 -0.96 0.13
C SER A 52 6.60 -1.00 1.41
N ARG A 53 5.90 0.09 1.74
CA ARG A 53 4.98 0.13 2.90
C ARG A 53 3.85 -0.88 2.76
N LYS A 54 3.25 -1.01 1.57
CA LYS A 54 2.20 -2.02 1.30
C LYS A 54 2.73 -3.43 1.48
N LEU A 55 3.94 -3.70 0.98
CA LEU A 55 4.58 -5.01 1.13
C LEU A 55 4.85 -5.34 2.60
N LEU A 56 5.49 -4.42 3.34
CA LEU A 56 5.76 -4.59 4.76
C LEU A 56 4.47 -4.78 5.56
N PHE A 57 3.44 -4.01 5.24
CA PHE A 57 2.13 -4.16 5.86
C PHE A 57 1.53 -5.54 5.59
N LYS A 58 1.60 -6.05 4.35
CA LYS A 58 1.11 -7.39 4.01
C LYS A 58 1.90 -8.46 4.78
N GLN A 59 3.23 -8.38 4.79
CA GLN A 59 4.10 -9.34 5.47
C GLN A 59 3.91 -9.36 7.00
N ALA A 60 3.65 -8.20 7.61
CA ALA A 60 3.45 -8.10 9.05
C ALA A 60 2.06 -8.59 9.49
N ASN A 61 1.04 -8.46 8.63
CA ASN A 61 -0.37 -8.62 9.04
C ASN A 61 -1.10 -9.79 8.40
N TYR A 62 -0.56 -10.42 7.36
CA TYR A 62 -1.24 -11.48 6.61
C TYR A 62 -0.42 -12.76 6.58
N ASP A 63 -1.11 -13.89 6.61
CA ASP A 63 -0.52 -15.20 6.39
C ASP A 63 -0.15 -15.38 4.92
N TYR A 64 1.06 -15.88 4.65
CA TYR A 64 1.59 -15.95 3.29
C TYR A 64 0.90 -17.01 2.42
N LEU A 65 0.39 -18.08 3.05
CA LEU A 65 -0.20 -19.21 2.34
C LEU A 65 -1.65 -18.91 1.95
N THR A 66 -2.42 -18.38 2.88
CA THR A 66 -3.88 -18.19 2.75
C THR A 66 -4.27 -16.76 2.37
N GLU A 67 -3.36 -15.79 2.48
CA GLU A 67 -3.62 -14.36 2.34
C GLU A 67 -4.69 -13.80 3.29
N LEU A 68 -5.05 -14.55 4.34
CA LEU A 68 -5.93 -14.10 5.42
C LEU A 68 -5.15 -13.29 6.46
N PRO A 69 -5.82 -12.44 7.26
CA PRO A 69 -5.24 -11.84 8.45
C PRO A 69 -4.54 -12.90 9.31
N ASN A 70 -3.28 -12.66 9.64
CA ASN A 70 -2.59 -13.53 10.57
C ASN A 70 -3.20 -13.40 11.98
N ARG A 71 -2.86 -14.34 12.86
CA ARG A 71 -3.44 -14.40 14.22
C ARG A 71 -3.26 -13.10 15.01
N GLN A 72 -2.09 -12.47 14.91
CA GLN A 72 -1.80 -11.24 15.64
C GLN A 72 -2.71 -10.10 15.14
N TYR A 73 -2.77 -9.90 13.83
CA TYR A 73 -3.58 -8.86 13.21
C TYR A 73 -5.08 -9.07 13.47
N PHE A 74 -5.56 -10.32 13.41
CA PHE A 74 -6.93 -10.66 13.78
C PHE A 74 -7.26 -10.26 15.23
N ILE A 75 -6.39 -10.59 16.19
CA ILE A 75 -6.64 -10.28 17.61
C ILE A 75 -6.67 -8.77 17.84
N GLU A 76 -5.74 -8.03 17.23
CA GLU A 76 -5.71 -6.56 17.32
C GLU A 76 -6.98 -5.96 16.72
N HIS A 77 -7.35 -6.39 15.52
CA HIS A 77 -8.57 -5.95 14.85
C HIS A 77 -9.82 -6.25 15.71
N ALA A 78 -9.97 -7.48 16.20
CA ALA A 78 -11.09 -7.87 17.05
C ALA A 78 -11.18 -7.02 18.32
N LYS A 79 -10.05 -6.74 18.99
CA LYS A 79 -10.00 -5.85 20.16
C LYS A 79 -10.46 -4.44 19.82
N ASN A 80 -9.96 -3.88 18.72
CA ASN A 80 -10.35 -2.53 18.28
C ASN A 80 -11.85 -2.46 17.98
N THR A 81 -12.39 -3.44 17.26
CA THR A 81 -13.82 -3.52 16.94
C THR A 81 -14.68 -3.67 18.20
N ILE A 82 -14.27 -4.49 19.18
CA ILE A 82 -14.98 -4.63 20.46
C ILE A 82 -14.96 -3.30 21.24
N ASN A 83 -13.80 -2.64 21.32
CA ASN A 83 -13.67 -1.36 22.01
C ASN A 83 -14.53 -0.27 21.36
N GLU A 84 -14.55 -0.20 20.03
CA GLU A 84 -15.40 0.73 19.29
C GLU A 84 -16.89 0.49 19.59
N PHE A 85 -17.33 -0.78 19.56
CA PHE A 85 -18.71 -1.15 19.87
C PHE A 85 -19.13 -0.77 21.29
N SER A 86 -18.21 -0.98 22.24
CA SER A 86 -18.41 -0.65 23.65
C SER A 86 -18.45 0.86 23.89
N ASN A 87 -17.45 1.59 23.40
CA ASN A 87 -17.31 3.02 23.66
C ASN A 87 -18.43 3.85 23.00
N ASN A 88 -18.93 3.41 21.86
CA ASN A 88 -19.98 4.11 21.12
C ASN A 88 -21.39 3.59 21.43
N ASN A 89 -21.57 2.71 22.43
CA ASN A 89 -22.85 2.10 22.80
C ASN A 89 -23.61 1.49 21.60
N LEU A 90 -22.88 0.85 20.68
CA LEU A 90 -23.46 0.33 19.42
C LEU A 90 -24.21 -0.99 19.62
N TYR A 91 -24.04 -1.65 20.77
CA TYR A 91 -24.79 -2.85 21.13
C TYR A 91 -26.20 -2.50 21.58
N ASN A 92 -27.19 -2.93 20.81
CA ASN A 92 -28.61 -2.62 21.04
C ASN A 92 -29.53 -3.85 20.92
N GLY A 93 -28.97 -5.06 21.04
CA GLY A 93 -29.68 -6.33 20.91
C GLY A 93 -30.00 -6.76 19.47
N LYS A 94 -29.97 -5.84 18.49
CA LYS A 94 -30.05 -6.16 17.05
C LYS A 94 -28.68 -6.10 16.36
N ASN A 95 -27.81 -5.23 16.84
CA ASN A 95 -26.45 -5.05 16.36
C ASN A 95 -25.46 -5.57 17.40
N GLY A 96 -24.49 -6.36 16.96
CA GLY A 96 -23.47 -6.96 17.83
C GLY A 96 -22.32 -7.54 17.03
N ILE A 97 -21.32 -8.04 17.76
CA ILE A 97 -20.14 -8.70 17.19
C ILE A 97 -20.26 -10.20 17.48
N ALA A 98 -20.02 -11.03 16.47
CA ALA A 98 -19.90 -12.47 16.63
C ALA A 98 -18.50 -12.91 16.16
N ILE A 99 -17.89 -13.84 16.88
CA ILE A 99 -16.63 -14.48 16.50
C ILE A 99 -16.93 -15.97 16.29
N LEU A 100 -16.61 -16.47 15.11
CA LEU A 100 -16.73 -17.88 14.76
C LEU A 100 -15.34 -18.51 14.72
N PHE A 101 -15.19 -19.65 15.37
CA PHE A 101 -13.99 -20.47 15.28
C PHE A 101 -14.30 -21.71 14.44
N LEU A 102 -13.49 -21.94 13.40
CA LEU A 102 -13.64 -23.03 12.45
C LEU A 102 -12.36 -23.85 12.44
N ASP A 103 -12.50 -25.18 12.36
CA ASP A 103 -11.40 -26.11 12.20
C ASP A 103 -11.71 -27.11 11.07
N LEU A 104 -10.67 -27.68 10.47
CA LEU A 104 -10.80 -28.62 9.36
C LEU A 104 -10.69 -30.06 9.87
N ASP A 105 -11.83 -30.75 9.89
CA ASP A 105 -11.89 -32.16 10.28
C ASP A 105 -10.96 -33.03 9.43
N LYS A 106 -10.17 -33.87 10.12
CA LYS A 106 -9.25 -34.84 9.50
C LYS A 106 -8.24 -34.20 8.54
N PHE A 107 -7.89 -32.93 8.68
CA PHE A 107 -6.88 -32.26 7.83
C PHE A 107 -5.53 -33.02 7.80
N LYS A 108 -5.13 -33.63 8.92
CA LYS A 108 -3.94 -34.49 8.97
C LYS A 108 -3.99 -35.66 7.98
N VAL A 109 -5.16 -36.29 7.79
CA VAL A 109 -5.33 -37.40 6.84
C VAL A 109 -5.06 -36.94 5.40
N VAL A 110 -5.45 -35.72 5.06
CA VAL A 110 -5.16 -35.12 3.75
C VAL A 110 -3.65 -34.98 3.55
N ASN A 111 -2.94 -34.43 4.55
CA ASN A 111 -1.48 -34.31 4.49
C ASN A 111 -0.79 -35.67 4.40
N ASP A 112 -1.22 -36.64 5.21
CA ASP A 112 -0.60 -37.96 5.27
C ASP A 112 -0.87 -38.79 3.99
N THR A 113 -2.01 -38.58 3.32
CA THR A 113 -2.42 -39.35 2.13
C THR A 113 -1.97 -38.69 0.82
N LEU A 114 -2.04 -37.36 0.73
CA LEU A 114 -1.84 -36.60 -0.51
C LEU A 114 -0.62 -35.66 -0.46
N GLY A 115 0.07 -35.61 0.68
CA GLY A 115 1.23 -34.75 0.92
C GLY A 115 0.86 -33.33 1.36
N HIS A 116 1.83 -32.64 1.96
CA HIS A 116 1.65 -31.28 2.46
C HIS A 116 1.22 -30.28 1.40
N SER A 117 1.72 -30.39 0.16
CA SER A 117 1.31 -29.51 -0.93
C SER A 117 -0.19 -29.61 -1.27
N ALA A 118 -0.82 -30.76 -1.01
CA ALA A 118 -2.27 -30.92 -1.17
C ALA A 118 -3.03 -30.25 -0.01
N GLY A 119 -2.51 -30.36 1.22
CA GLY A 119 -3.03 -29.62 2.37
C GLY A 119 -2.95 -28.10 2.19
N ASP A 120 -1.81 -27.60 1.71
CA ASP A 120 -1.62 -26.18 1.41
C ASP A 120 -2.64 -25.66 0.40
N LYS A 121 -2.88 -26.41 -0.68
CA LYS A 121 -3.91 -26.09 -1.68
C LYS A 121 -5.31 -26.11 -1.08
N LEU A 122 -5.62 -27.08 -0.20
CA LEU A 122 -6.91 -27.13 0.49
C LEU A 122 -7.12 -25.89 1.36
N LEU A 123 -6.10 -25.48 2.13
CA LEU A 123 -6.14 -24.26 2.93
C LEU A 123 -6.37 -23.02 2.06
N GLN A 124 -5.68 -22.91 0.93
CA GLN A 124 -5.88 -21.82 -0.04
C GLN A 124 -7.30 -21.78 -0.62
N ILE A 125 -7.88 -22.93 -0.94
CA ILE A 125 -9.25 -23.02 -1.47
C ILE A 125 -10.26 -22.54 -0.43
N ILE A 126 -10.11 -22.97 0.82
CA ILE A 126 -11.03 -22.62 1.91
C ILE A 126 -10.89 -21.14 2.32
N ALA A 127 -9.68 -20.60 2.23
CA ALA A 127 -9.39 -19.20 2.53
C ALA A 127 -9.86 -18.21 1.44
N LYS A 128 -10.20 -18.70 0.25
CA LYS A 128 -10.58 -17.84 -0.87
C LYS A 128 -11.88 -17.08 -0.58
N LYS A 129 -11.80 -15.76 -0.67
CA LYS A 129 -12.93 -14.82 -0.49
C LYS A 129 -13.90 -14.83 -1.67
#